data_AF-A0A2S8ZN81-F1
#
_entry.id   AF-A0A2S8ZN81-F1
#
_cell.length_a   1.000
_cell.length_b   1.000
_cell.length_c   1.000
_cell.angle_alpha   90.00
_cell.angle_beta   90.00
_cell.angle_gamma   90.00
#
_symmetry.space_group_name_H-M   'P 1'
#
loop_
_entity.id
_entity.type
_entity.pdbx_description
1 polymer ?
#
loop_
_entity_poly.entity_id
_entity_poly.type
_entity_poly.pdbx_seq_one_letter_code
_entity_poly.pdbx_strand_id
1 'polypeptide(L)'
;MTDLRTTFPAENAIPVPRRIDDAAGRAVWAAERAAGFSAVRQPVENARERIAAALDDLARLRDDDSALFLLVSADASVLAPFTVYRTAAPLSRDELAGFLSTADTVLPPTGLITSSEGLGDGFSSSLLHAHGEGQYATRRWAFFGRGHDVLAILGPVVPLGLAQTEQLAERMLEEAVVEGFEPDADPGLLDALMAATARDGDTWPVPNPG
;
A
#
# COMPACT_ATOMS: atom_id res chain seq x y z
N MET A 1 15.01 11.82 10.85
CA MET A 1 14.09 10.84 11.46
C MET A 1 12.71 11.30 11.06
N THR A 2 12.01 10.59 10.17
CA THR A 2 10.69 11.03 9.71
C THR A 2 9.65 10.62 10.75
N ASP A 3 9.15 11.60 11.50
CA ASP A 3 7.89 11.46 12.26
C ASP A 3 6.74 11.49 11.24
N LEU A 4 6.51 10.37 10.55
CA LEU A 4 5.30 10.19 9.76
C LEU A 4 4.13 10.13 10.74
N ARG A 5 3.40 11.25 10.88
CA ARG A 5 2.26 11.36 11.78
C ARG A 5 1.00 11.11 11.00
N THR A 6 0.68 9.84 10.94
CA THR A 6 -0.55 9.39 10.33
C THR A 6 -1.57 9.09 11.42
N THR A 7 -2.68 9.81 11.39
CA THR A 7 -3.84 9.53 12.24
C THR A 7 -4.63 8.41 11.57
N PHE A 8 -4.99 7.35 12.31
CA PHE A 8 -5.77 6.26 11.75
C PHE A 8 -6.83 5.76 12.72
N PRO A 9 -7.93 5.19 12.22
CA PRO A 9 -8.86 4.43 13.04
C PRO A 9 -8.12 3.22 13.65
N ALA A 10 -7.90 3.24 14.96
CA ALA A 10 -7.19 2.18 15.68
C ALA A 10 -7.89 0.82 15.56
N GLU A 11 -9.18 0.81 15.20
CA GLU A 11 -9.96 -0.41 14.95
C GLU A 11 -9.61 -1.14 13.64
N ASN A 12 -8.96 -0.49 12.67
CA ASN A 12 -8.73 -1.04 11.32
C ASN A 12 -7.26 -1.12 10.89
N ALA A 13 -6.34 -0.57 11.67
CA ALA A 13 -4.92 -0.60 11.37
C ALA A 13 -4.09 -0.89 12.62
N ILE A 14 -3.17 -1.84 12.52
CA ILE A 14 -2.18 -2.13 13.56
C ILE A 14 -0.84 -1.57 13.12
N PRO A 15 -0.23 -0.62 13.86
CA PRO A 15 1.14 -0.20 13.58
C PRO A 15 2.12 -1.35 13.86
N VAL A 16 2.99 -1.63 12.88
CA VAL A 16 4.08 -2.61 12.99
C VAL A 16 5.33 -1.90 13.50
N PRO A 17 5.95 -2.36 14.61
CA PRO A 17 7.18 -1.77 15.10
C PRO A 17 8.33 -1.90 14.11
N ARG A 18 9.08 -0.81 13.91
CA ARG A 18 10.26 -0.79 13.02
C ARG A 18 11.38 -1.75 13.42
N ARG A 19 11.46 -2.21 14.68
CA ARG A 19 12.61 -2.97 15.21
C ARG A 19 12.51 -4.49 15.04
N ILE A 20 11.54 -4.98 14.28
CA ILE A 20 11.34 -6.42 14.11
C ILE A 20 12.06 -6.87 12.85
N ASP A 21 13.37 -7.11 12.99
CA ASP A 21 14.29 -7.23 11.86
C ASP A 21 14.42 -8.68 11.36
N ASP A 22 14.32 -9.66 12.26
CA ASP A 22 14.47 -11.08 11.94
C ASP A 22 13.13 -11.85 11.95
N ALA A 23 13.13 -13.01 11.28
CA ALA A 23 11.94 -13.85 11.13
C ALA A 23 11.42 -14.40 12.47
N ALA A 24 12.32 -14.62 13.44
CA ALA A 24 11.93 -15.12 14.76
C ALA A 24 11.16 -14.05 15.55
N GLY A 25 11.63 -12.81 15.53
CA GLY A 25 10.95 -11.65 16.11
C GLY A 25 9.60 -11.39 15.45
N ARG A 26 9.50 -11.50 14.11
CA ARG A 26 8.22 -11.40 13.39
C ARG A 26 7.23 -12.47 13.85
N ALA A 27 7.69 -13.72 13.98
CA ALA A 27 6.85 -14.82 14.43
C ALA A 27 6.39 -14.67 15.90
N VAL A 28 7.25 -14.15 16.79
CA VAL A 28 6.89 -13.87 18.19
C VAL A 28 5.86 -12.75 18.27
N TRP A 29 6.11 -11.63 17.60
CA TRP A 29 5.17 -10.51 17.58
C TRP A 29 3.82 -10.89 16.96
N ALA A 30 3.83 -11.69 15.90
CA ALA A 30 2.61 -12.23 15.29
C ALA A 30 1.78 -13.05 16.28
N ALA A 31 2.43 -13.88 17.09
CA ALA A 31 1.76 -14.68 18.12
C ALA A 31 1.17 -13.78 19.24
N GLU A 32 1.93 -12.79 19.70
CA GLU A 32 1.46 -11.83 20.71
C GLU A 32 0.23 -11.04 20.24
N ARG A 33 0.24 -10.57 18.98
CA ARG A 33 -0.89 -9.84 18.41
C ARG A 33 -2.11 -10.74 18.16
N ALA A 34 -1.91 -11.95 17.64
CA ALA A 34 -3.01 -12.91 17.46
C ALA A 34 -3.70 -13.28 18.79
N ALA A 35 -2.92 -13.43 19.88
CA ALA A 35 -3.46 -13.65 21.22
C ALA A 35 -4.29 -12.45 21.71
N GLY A 36 -3.83 -11.22 21.45
CA GLY A 36 -4.57 -9.99 21.76
C GLY A 36 -5.92 -9.91 21.04
N PHE A 37 -6.00 -10.33 19.77
CA PHE A 37 -7.27 -10.37 19.03
C PHE A 37 -8.25 -11.40 19.56
N SER A 38 -7.74 -12.58 19.95
CA SER A 38 -8.55 -13.66 20.52
C SER A 38 -9.19 -13.29 21.87
N ALA A 39 -8.64 -12.29 22.57
CA ALA A 39 -9.20 -11.78 23.82
C ALA A 39 -10.34 -10.76 23.62
N VAL A 40 -10.42 -10.12 22.44
CA VAL A 40 -11.39 -9.05 22.15
C VAL A 40 -12.54 -9.57 21.26
N ARG A 41 -12.29 -10.60 20.45
CA ARG A 41 -13.25 -11.17 19.47
C ARG A 41 -13.18 -12.69 19.45
N GLN A 42 -14.10 -13.33 18.74
CA GLN A 42 -14.00 -14.77 18.49
C GLN A 42 -12.64 -15.10 17.83
N PRO A 43 -11.96 -16.17 18.24
CA PRO A 43 -10.67 -16.53 17.68
C PRO A 43 -10.77 -16.73 16.17
N VAL A 44 -10.01 -15.96 15.40
CA VAL A 44 -9.88 -16.15 13.95
C VAL A 44 -8.91 -17.30 13.71
N GLU A 45 -9.36 -18.33 12.98
CA GLU A 45 -8.52 -19.47 12.60
C GLU A 45 -7.31 -18.98 11.77
N ASN A 46 -6.11 -19.45 12.13
CA ASN A 46 -4.84 -19.11 11.47
C ASN A 46 -4.40 -17.64 11.52
N ALA A 47 -4.89 -16.86 12.49
CA ALA A 47 -4.51 -15.43 12.62
C ALA A 47 -3.00 -15.22 12.75
N ARG A 48 -2.30 -16.09 13.49
CA ARG A 48 -0.84 -16.02 13.68
C ARG A 48 -0.11 -16.16 12.35
N GLU A 49 -0.46 -17.18 11.57
CA GLU A 49 0.16 -17.50 10.29
C GLU A 49 -0.06 -16.36 9.28
N ARG A 50 -1.27 -15.78 9.26
CA ARG A 50 -1.59 -14.64 8.39
C ARG A 50 -0.79 -13.39 8.76
N ILE A 51 -0.68 -13.08 10.06
CA ILE A 51 0.14 -11.95 10.52
C ILE A 51 1.61 -12.18 10.16
N ALA A 52 2.15 -13.38 10.41
CA ALA A 52 3.54 -13.69 10.11
C ALA A 52 3.86 -13.54 8.61
N ALA A 53 3.00 -14.06 7.73
CA ALA A 53 3.15 -13.91 6.28
C ALA A 53 3.13 -12.43 5.85
N ALA A 54 2.19 -11.63 6.38
CA ALA A 54 2.12 -10.21 6.07
C ALA A 54 3.37 -9.44 6.54
N LEU A 55 3.96 -9.82 7.68
CA LEU A 55 5.21 -9.22 8.15
C LEU A 55 6.42 -9.62 7.29
N ASP A 56 6.43 -10.82 6.71
CA ASP A 56 7.48 -11.22 5.76
C ASP A 56 7.38 -10.43 4.45
N ASP A 57 6.17 -10.12 3.98
CA ASP A 57 5.98 -9.25 2.82
C ASP A 57 6.43 -7.79 3.12
N LEU A 58 6.09 -7.25 4.30
CA LEU A 58 6.59 -5.93 4.74
C LEU A 58 8.11 -5.90 4.88
N ALA A 59 8.75 -6.98 5.33
CA ALA A 59 10.20 -7.04 5.46
C ALA A 59 10.94 -6.90 4.12
N ARG A 60 10.29 -7.27 3.00
CA ARG A 60 10.84 -7.07 1.64
C ARG A 60 10.76 -5.63 1.16
N LEU A 61 9.91 -4.81 1.78
CA LEU A 61 9.64 -3.41 1.42
C LEU A 61 10.34 -2.41 2.36
N ARG A 62 11.10 -2.89 3.35
CA ARG A 62 11.63 -2.03 4.41
C ARG A 62 12.72 -1.09 3.92
N ASP A 63 12.40 0.20 4.01
CA ASP A 63 13.34 1.32 4.10
C ASP A 63 13.29 1.91 5.52
N ASP A 64 14.39 2.51 6.00
CA ASP A 64 14.52 3.03 7.37
C ASP A 64 13.53 4.18 7.68
N ASP A 65 13.01 4.84 6.64
CA ASP A 65 12.02 5.93 6.70
C ASP A 65 10.57 5.49 6.40
N SER A 66 10.27 4.19 6.56
CA SER A 66 8.92 3.63 6.37
C SER A 66 8.06 3.57 7.64
N ALA A 67 6.75 3.79 7.49
CA ALA A 67 5.72 3.42 8.46
C ALA A 67 4.95 2.21 7.92
N LEU A 68 4.78 1.21 8.78
CA LEU A 68 4.28 -0.10 8.40
C LEU A 68 3.02 -0.40 9.20
N PHE A 69 1.99 -0.90 8.52
CA PHE A 69 0.69 -1.21 9.08
C PHE A 69 0.20 -2.57 8.61
N LEU A 70 -0.56 -3.23 9.46
CA LEU A 70 -1.43 -4.33 9.07
C LEU A 70 -2.86 -3.81 9.08
N LEU A 71 -3.51 -3.84 7.91
CA LEU A 71 -4.92 -3.54 7.81
C LEU A 71 -5.73 -4.74 8.28
N VAL A 72 -6.71 -4.48 9.13
CA VAL A 72 -7.59 -5.50 9.70
C VAL A 72 -9.06 -5.17 9.46
N SER A 73 -9.83 -6.21 9.22
CA SER A 73 -11.26 -6.12 9.00
C SER A 73 -12.04 -5.91 10.30
N ALA A 74 -13.32 -5.63 10.08
CA ALA A 74 -14.44 -5.74 11.00
C ALA A 74 -14.30 -6.84 12.07
N ASP A 75 -13.82 -8.02 11.71
CA ASP A 75 -13.74 -9.22 12.56
C ASP A 75 -12.31 -9.52 13.06
N ALA A 76 -11.37 -8.59 12.89
CA ALA A 76 -9.95 -8.73 13.20
C ALA A 76 -9.17 -9.75 12.33
N SER A 77 -9.69 -10.12 11.16
CA SER A 77 -8.88 -10.80 10.16
C SER A 77 -7.86 -9.82 9.55
N VAL A 78 -6.63 -10.28 9.34
CA VAL A 78 -5.64 -9.51 8.55
C VAL A 78 -6.11 -9.46 7.11
N LEU A 79 -6.29 -8.25 6.60
CA LEU A 79 -6.65 -7.99 5.21
C LEU A 79 -5.42 -7.89 4.33
N ALA A 80 -4.47 -7.02 4.71
CA ALA A 80 -3.29 -6.75 3.92
C ALA A 80 -2.23 -5.98 4.72
N PRO A 81 -0.94 -6.11 4.36
CA PRO A 81 0.06 -5.15 4.77
C PRO A 81 -0.12 -3.83 4.01
N PHE A 82 0.17 -2.72 4.69
CA PHE A 82 0.14 -1.37 4.14
C PHE A 82 1.39 -0.62 4.59
N THR A 83 2.13 -0.05 3.64
CA THR A 83 3.37 0.67 3.88
C THR A 83 3.25 2.07 3.34
N VAL A 84 3.72 3.06 4.10
CA VAL A 84 3.89 4.45 3.66
C VAL A 84 5.33 4.84 3.95
N TYR A 85 6.04 5.42 2.98
CA TYR A 85 7.43 5.81 3.16
C TYR A 85 7.74 7.07 2.38
N ARG A 86 8.79 7.75 2.84
CA ARG A 86 9.31 8.97 2.22
C ARG A 86 10.60 8.64 1.49
N THR A 87 10.77 9.16 0.28
CA THR A 87 12.03 9.04 -0.46
C THR A 87 13.07 10.04 0.04
N ALA A 88 14.36 9.76 -0.21
CA ALA A 88 15.44 10.69 0.16
C ALA A 88 15.50 11.93 -0.74
N ALA A 89 15.00 11.82 -1.96
CA ALA A 89 14.91 12.86 -2.98
C ALA A 89 13.70 12.57 -3.90
N PRO A 90 13.19 13.53 -4.67
CA PRO A 90 12.12 13.27 -5.63
C PRO A 90 12.58 12.23 -6.64
N LEU A 91 11.69 11.29 -6.95
CA LEU A 91 11.96 10.24 -7.91
C LEU A 91 11.95 10.81 -9.34
N SER A 92 12.83 10.27 -10.17
CA SER A 92 12.78 10.50 -11.60
C SER A 92 11.51 9.88 -12.21
N ARG A 93 11.15 10.32 -13.41
CA ARG A 93 9.99 9.79 -14.14
C ARG A 93 10.07 8.29 -14.34
N ASP A 94 11.26 7.77 -14.64
CA ASP A 94 11.47 6.34 -14.87
C ASP A 94 11.34 5.53 -13.57
N GLU A 95 11.82 6.08 -12.45
CA GLU A 95 11.64 5.46 -11.13
C GLU A 95 10.16 5.46 -10.70
N LEU A 96 9.44 6.54 -10.95
CA LEU A 96 7.99 6.62 -10.71
C LEU A 96 7.22 5.64 -11.59
N ALA A 97 7.54 5.56 -12.88
CA ALA A 97 6.92 4.62 -13.80
C ALA A 97 7.18 3.16 -13.36
N GLY A 98 8.41 2.83 -12.97
CA GLY A 98 8.76 1.50 -12.45
C GLY A 98 8.14 1.19 -11.08
N PHE A 99 7.92 2.20 -10.25
CA PHE A 99 7.16 2.06 -9.02
C PHE A 99 5.67 1.82 -9.32
N LEU A 100 5.08 2.53 -10.28
CA LEU A 100 3.66 2.43 -10.60
C LEU A 100 3.31 1.28 -11.55
N SER A 101 4.29 0.65 -12.19
CA SER A 101 4.15 -0.47 -13.11
C SER A 101 5.36 -1.39 -12.96
N THR A 102 5.13 -2.64 -12.57
CA THR A 102 6.21 -3.62 -12.42
C THR A 102 6.25 -4.60 -13.60
N ALA A 103 7.42 -5.15 -13.90
CA ALA A 103 7.60 -6.07 -15.02
C ALA A 103 6.80 -7.39 -14.89
N ASP A 104 6.41 -7.76 -13.67
CA ASP A 104 5.68 -8.99 -13.33
C ASP A 104 4.16 -8.82 -13.28
N THR A 105 3.65 -7.64 -13.62
CA THR A 105 2.19 -7.43 -13.69
C THR A 105 1.55 -8.12 -14.88
N VAL A 106 0.51 -8.91 -14.57
CA VAL A 106 -0.31 -9.70 -15.49
C VAL A 106 -1.28 -8.81 -16.27
N LEU A 107 -1.84 -7.80 -15.60
CA LEU A 107 -2.71 -6.80 -16.21
C LEU A 107 -2.03 -5.43 -16.16
N PRO A 108 -2.35 -4.56 -17.11
CA PRO A 108 -1.83 -3.21 -17.05
C PRO A 108 -2.28 -2.47 -15.80
N PRO A 109 -1.44 -1.55 -15.32
CA PRO A 109 -1.79 -0.73 -14.18
C PRO A 109 -3.03 0.12 -14.44
N THR A 110 -4.01 0.12 -13.52
CA THR A 110 -5.13 1.08 -13.60
C THR A 110 -4.81 2.32 -12.79
N GLY A 111 -4.38 3.36 -13.51
CA GLY A 111 -4.05 4.68 -12.99
C GLY A 111 -5.27 5.51 -12.58
N LEU A 112 -5.22 6.15 -11.41
CA LEU A 112 -6.22 7.13 -10.97
C LEU A 112 -5.54 8.28 -10.21
N ILE A 113 -6.02 9.50 -10.40
CA ILE A 113 -5.65 10.64 -9.54
C ILE A 113 -6.31 10.44 -8.18
N THR A 114 -5.53 10.62 -7.12
CA THR A 114 -5.99 10.60 -5.73
C THR A 114 -5.73 11.97 -5.09
N SER A 115 -6.56 12.38 -4.15
CA SER A 115 -6.38 13.66 -3.44
C SER A 115 -6.37 13.39 -1.94
N SER A 116 -5.41 13.99 -1.25
CA SER A 116 -5.25 13.92 0.21
C SER A 116 -5.10 15.33 0.78
N GLU A 117 -5.64 15.59 1.97
CA GLU A 117 -5.55 16.90 2.61
C GLU A 117 -4.10 17.26 2.97
N GLY A 118 -3.34 16.30 3.50
CA GLY A 118 -1.96 16.50 3.92
C GLY A 118 -0.91 16.25 2.84
N LEU A 119 -1.22 15.42 1.85
CA LEU A 119 -0.29 15.02 0.79
C LEU A 119 -0.55 15.69 -0.57
N GLY A 120 -1.68 16.39 -0.73
CA GLY A 120 -2.09 16.97 -2.01
C GLY A 120 -2.52 15.91 -3.03
N ASP A 121 -2.46 16.29 -4.31
CA ASP A 121 -2.80 15.38 -5.40
C ASP A 121 -1.66 14.41 -5.70
N GLY A 122 -2.03 13.14 -5.89
CA GLY A 122 -1.12 12.05 -6.19
C GLY A 122 -1.64 11.16 -7.30
N PHE A 123 -0.84 10.14 -7.61
CA PHE A 123 -1.16 9.12 -8.58
C PHE A 123 -1.28 7.76 -7.89
N SER A 124 -2.31 7.00 -8.23
CA SER A 124 -2.52 5.66 -7.73
C SER A 124 -2.58 4.65 -8.86
N SER A 125 -2.08 3.45 -8.63
CA SER A 125 -2.00 2.38 -9.62
C SER A 125 -2.34 1.04 -8.99
N SER A 126 -3.29 0.31 -9.59
CA SER A 126 -3.60 -1.07 -9.19
C SER A 126 -2.86 -2.06 -10.08
N LEU A 127 -2.19 -3.02 -9.46
CA LEU A 127 -1.37 -4.03 -10.11
C LEU A 127 -1.89 -5.42 -9.78
N LEU A 128 -1.96 -6.29 -10.79
CA LEU A 128 -2.26 -7.72 -10.61
C LEU A 128 -1.02 -8.54 -10.95
N HIS A 129 -0.60 -9.40 -10.03
CA HIS A 129 0.61 -10.20 -10.13
C HIS A 129 0.28 -11.69 -10.06
N ALA A 130 1.08 -12.51 -10.75
CA ALA A 130 1.02 -13.97 -10.61
C ALA A 130 1.98 -14.45 -9.51
N HIS A 131 1.56 -15.43 -8.71
CA HIS A 131 2.42 -16.09 -7.72
C HIS A 131 2.10 -17.58 -7.62
N GLY A 132 2.98 -18.42 -8.14
CA GLY A 132 2.72 -19.87 -8.22
C GLY A 132 1.45 -20.14 -9.05
N GLU A 133 0.49 -20.84 -8.45
CA GLU A 133 -0.82 -21.14 -9.07
C GLU A 133 -1.88 -20.04 -8.81
N GLY A 134 -1.54 -19.01 -8.03
CA GLY A 134 -2.46 -17.96 -7.61
C GLY A 134 -2.16 -16.58 -8.21
N GLN A 135 -3.04 -15.64 -7.91
CA GLN A 135 -2.89 -14.22 -8.23
C GLN A 135 -3.05 -13.37 -6.97
N TYR A 136 -2.33 -12.26 -6.92
CA TYR A 136 -2.49 -11.26 -5.88
C TYR A 136 -2.46 -9.86 -6.49
N ALA A 137 -3.13 -8.93 -5.84
CA ALA A 137 -3.17 -7.54 -6.25
C ALA A 137 -2.43 -6.65 -5.25
N THR A 138 -1.87 -5.56 -5.76
CA THR A 138 -1.34 -4.47 -4.94
C THR A 138 -1.89 -3.15 -5.43
N ARG A 139 -2.11 -2.21 -4.52
CA ARG A 139 -2.40 -0.81 -4.86
C ARG A 139 -1.22 0.04 -4.44
N ARG A 140 -0.78 0.94 -5.31
CA ARG A 140 0.36 1.83 -5.07
C ARG A 140 -0.08 3.27 -5.21
N TRP A 141 0.42 4.16 -4.35
CA TRP A 141 0.19 5.59 -4.43
C TRP A 141 1.52 6.33 -4.42
N ALA A 142 1.60 7.42 -5.17
CA ALA A 142 2.72 8.34 -5.21
C ALA A 142 2.19 9.76 -5.04
N PHE A 143 2.70 10.49 -4.05
CA PHE A 143 2.43 11.89 -3.78
C PHE A 143 3.73 12.68 -3.92
N PHE A 144 3.66 13.80 -4.63
CA PHE A 144 4.84 14.56 -5.07
C PHE A 144 5.07 15.75 -4.17
N GLY A 145 6.32 15.96 -3.75
CA GLY A 145 6.67 17.05 -2.86
C GLY A 145 7.98 17.76 -3.19
N ARG A 146 8.16 18.95 -2.62
CA ARG A 146 9.38 19.73 -2.79
C ARG A 146 10.55 19.06 -2.07
N GLY A 147 11.37 18.35 -2.84
CA GLY A 147 12.61 17.74 -2.36
C GLY A 147 12.48 16.30 -1.89
N HIS A 148 11.29 15.72 -1.84
CA HIS A 148 11.06 14.28 -1.67
C HIS A 148 9.62 13.91 -2.04
N ASP A 149 9.41 12.63 -2.34
CA ASP A 149 8.10 12.06 -2.60
C ASP A 149 7.64 11.19 -1.42
N VAL A 150 6.33 11.01 -1.31
CA VAL A 150 5.71 10.07 -0.37
C VAL A 150 5.04 8.96 -1.17
N LEU A 151 5.46 7.72 -0.91
CA LEU A 151 4.95 6.54 -1.58
C LEU A 151 4.18 5.66 -0.61
N ALA A 152 3.13 5.01 -1.10
CA ALA A 152 2.39 4.03 -0.33
C ALA A 152 2.12 2.76 -1.14
N ILE A 153 2.11 1.61 -0.45
CA ILE A 153 1.86 0.30 -1.05
C ILE A 153 0.90 -0.47 -0.14
N LEU A 154 -0.22 -0.90 -0.71
CA LEU A 154 -1.15 -1.86 -0.14
C LEU A 154 -0.98 -3.21 -0.82
N GLY A 155 -0.89 -4.27 -0.02
CA GLY A 155 -0.87 -5.64 -0.49
C GLY A 155 0.46 -6.35 -0.22
N PRO A 156 0.51 -7.67 -0.46
CA PRO A 156 -0.38 -8.42 -1.36
C PRO A 156 -1.81 -8.61 -0.80
N VAL A 157 -2.81 -8.56 -1.69
CA VAL A 157 -4.23 -8.81 -1.40
C VAL A 157 -4.78 -9.83 -2.38
N VAL A 158 -5.74 -10.66 -1.98
CA VAL A 158 -6.52 -11.45 -2.94
C VAL A 158 -7.24 -10.48 -3.91
N PRO A 159 -7.21 -10.68 -5.24
CA PRO A 159 -7.70 -9.67 -6.19
C PRO A 159 -9.14 -9.21 -5.94
N LEU A 160 -10.06 -10.13 -5.61
CA LEU A 160 -11.45 -9.81 -5.30
C LEU A 160 -11.64 -9.00 -4.01
N GLY A 161 -10.66 -9.03 -3.10
CA GLY A 161 -10.67 -8.27 -1.84
C GLY A 161 -10.02 -6.89 -1.94
N LEU A 162 -9.42 -6.53 -3.08
CA LEU A 162 -8.67 -5.29 -3.23
C LEU A 162 -9.56 -4.06 -3.01
N ALA A 163 -10.71 -3.98 -3.68
CA ALA A 163 -11.58 -2.80 -3.64
C ALA A 163 -12.06 -2.45 -2.21
N GLN A 164 -12.32 -3.46 -1.37
CA GLN A 164 -12.71 -3.23 0.03
C GLN A 164 -11.52 -2.77 0.87
N THR A 165 -10.36 -3.39 0.66
CA THR A 165 -9.16 -3.09 1.45
C THR A 165 -8.57 -1.72 1.07
N GLU A 166 -8.70 -1.33 -0.19
CA GLU A 166 -8.29 -0.04 -0.73
C GLU A 166 -8.99 1.11 -0.03
N GLN A 167 -10.31 1.04 0.21
CA GLN A 167 -11.03 2.09 0.93
C GLN A 167 -10.49 2.35 2.34
N LEU A 168 -9.94 1.34 3.01
CA LEU A 168 -9.30 1.52 4.31
C LEU A 168 -7.96 2.25 4.16
N ALA A 169 -7.15 1.83 3.18
CA ALA A 169 -5.87 2.49 2.90
C ALA A 169 -6.03 3.93 2.40
N GLU A 170 -7.05 4.22 1.59
CA GLU A 170 -7.35 5.57 1.09
C GLU A 170 -7.74 6.50 2.23
N ARG A 171 -8.64 6.09 3.13
CA ARG A 171 -8.96 6.88 4.34
C ARG A 171 -7.74 7.17 5.20
N MET A 172 -6.84 6.18 5.30
CA MET A 172 -5.57 6.34 6.00
C MET A 172 -4.65 7.37 5.33
N LEU A 173 -4.68 7.48 3.99
CA LEU A 173 -3.91 8.45 3.22
C LEU A 173 -4.57 9.84 3.15
N GLU A 174 -5.90 9.92 3.18
CA GLU A 174 -6.67 11.17 3.23
C GLU A 174 -6.25 12.01 4.44
N GLU A 175 -6.06 11.36 5.60
CA GLU A 175 -5.68 12.00 6.88
C GLU A 175 -4.16 11.97 7.15
N ALA A 176 -3.35 11.47 6.23
CA ALA A 176 -1.92 11.34 6.43
C ALA A 176 -1.20 12.70 6.41
N VAL A 177 -0.38 12.95 7.44
CA VAL A 177 0.51 14.13 7.48
C VAL A 177 1.96 13.68 7.62
N VAL A 178 2.83 14.24 6.79
CA VAL A 178 4.27 13.95 6.80
C VAL A 178 5.01 15.22 7.18
N GLU A 179 5.75 15.17 8.27
CA GLU A 179 6.52 16.33 8.73
C GLU A 179 7.53 16.77 7.66
N GLY A 180 7.47 18.05 7.29
CA GLY A 180 8.35 18.65 6.30
C GLY A 180 8.01 18.31 4.85
N PHE A 181 6.89 17.63 4.58
CA PHE A 181 6.39 17.42 3.23
C PHE A 181 5.62 18.66 2.77
N GLU A 182 6.03 19.22 1.63
CA GLU A 182 5.32 20.31 0.96
C GLU A 182 4.80 19.77 -0.38
N PRO A 183 3.46 19.57 -0.55
CA PRO A 183 2.89 19.07 -1.78
C PRO A 183 3.26 19.96 -2.98
N ASP A 184 3.70 19.34 -4.07
CA ASP A 184 4.10 20.00 -5.32
C ASP A 184 3.65 19.17 -6.51
N ALA A 185 2.34 18.92 -6.59
CA ALA A 185 1.76 18.16 -7.68
C ALA A 185 1.99 18.89 -9.03
N ASP A 186 2.57 18.18 -10.00
CA ASP A 186 2.71 18.63 -11.39
C ASP A 186 1.61 17.95 -12.24
N PRO A 187 0.56 18.67 -12.66
CA PRO A 187 -0.49 18.11 -13.51
C PRO A 187 0.03 17.50 -14.81
N GLY A 188 1.09 18.06 -15.40
CA GLY A 188 1.69 17.53 -16.62
C GLY A 188 2.43 16.21 -16.41
N LEU A 189 2.99 16.02 -15.21
CA LEU A 189 3.58 14.74 -14.79
C LEU A 189 2.49 13.68 -14.58
N LEU A 190 1.36 14.03 -13.97
CA LEU A 190 0.22 13.13 -13.76
C LEU A 190 -0.32 12.59 -15.10
N ASP A 191 -0.51 13.47 -16.09
CA ASP A 191 -0.95 13.06 -17.43
C ASP A 191 0.08 12.17 -18.13
N ALA A 192 1.36 12.48 -18.00
CA ALA A 192 2.44 11.67 -18.57
C ALA A 192 2.52 10.28 -17.93
N LEU A 193 2.31 10.17 -16.60
CA LEU A 193 2.29 8.90 -15.89
C LEU A 193 1.08 8.05 -16.29
N MET A 194 -0.12 8.65 -16.45
CA MET A 194 -1.28 7.95 -17.01
C MET A 194 -0.96 7.36 -18.38
N ALA A 195 -0.38 8.15 -19.27
CA ALA A 195 0.00 7.71 -20.61
C ALA A 195 1.07 6.61 -20.59
N ALA A 196 2.07 6.70 -19.70
CA ALA A 196 3.15 5.72 -19.59
C ALA A 196 2.69 4.38 -18.97
N THR A 197 1.65 4.40 -18.14
CA THR A 197 1.08 3.18 -17.57
C THR A 197 0.22 2.37 -18.55
N ALA A 198 -0.24 2.98 -19.64
CA ALA A 198 -0.97 2.27 -20.70
C ALA A 198 0.02 1.55 -21.64
N ARG A 199 -0.08 0.22 -21.77
CA ARG A 199 0.67 -0.59 -22.74
C ARG A 199 -0.12 -0.68 -24.06
N ASP A 200 0.59 -0.85 -25.17
CA ASP A 200 -0.01 -1.14 -26.47
C ASP A 200 -0.82 -2.45 -26.40
N GLY A 201 -2.15 -2.35 -26.59
CA GLY A 201 -3.08 -3.50 -26.54
C GLY A 201 -3.98 -3.56 -25.31
N ASP A 202 -3.82 -2.64 -24.34
CA ASP A 202 -4.63 -2.59 -23.11
C ASP A 202 -6.05 -2.03 -23.29
N THR A 203 -6.48 -1.79 -24.54
CA THR A 203 -7.87 -1.44 -24.82
C THR A 203 -8.77 -2.62 -24.45
N TRP A 204 -9.40 -2.53 -23.29
CA TRP A 204 -10.51 -3.41 -22.95
C TRP A 204 -11.61 -3.22 -23.99
N PRO A 205 -12.23 -4.28 -24.53
CA PRO A 205 -13.43 -4.11 -25.34
C PRO A 205 -14.49 -3.49 -24.43
N VAL A 206 -14.81 -2.23 -24.69
CA VAL A 206 -15.93 -1.55 -24.03
C VAL A 206 -17.17 -2.40 -24.33
N PRO A 207 -17.92 -2.87 -23.33
CA PRO A 207 -19.17 -3.56 -23.58
C PRO A 207 -20.05 -2.60 -24.38
N ASN A 208 -20.39 -3.01 -25.61
CA ASN A 208 -21.25 -2.23 -26.47
C ASN A 208 -22.59 -2.06 -25.73
N PRO A 209 -23.07 -0.83 -25.48
CA PRO A 209 -24.41 -0.63 -24.94
C PRO A 209 -25.40 -0.99 -26.05
N GLY A 210 -25.80 -2.25 -26.07
CA GLY A 210 -26.92 -2.74 -26.88
C GLY A 210 -28.23 -2.16 -26.42
#